data_AF-A0A3B8K8F7-F1
#
_entry.id   AF-A0A3B8K8F7-F1
#
_cell.length_a   1.000
_cell.length_b   1.000
_cell.length_c   1.000
_cell.angle_alpha   90.00
_cell.angle_beta   90.00
_cell.angle_gamma   90.00
#
_symmetry.space_group_name_H-M   'P 1'
#
loop_
_entity.id
_entity.type
_entity.pdbx_description
1 polymer ?
#
loop_
_entity_poly.entity_id
_entity_poly.type
_entity_poly.pdbx_seq_one_letter_code
_entity_poly.pdbx_strand_id
1 'polypeptide(L)'
;HQVLLGVTGSGKTFTMANIIAEIQKPVLVMAPNKTLAAQLCSEFREFFPHNAVEFFISYYDYYQPEAYIPQSDTYIEKDSSINDEIDKLRHSAT
;
A
#
# COMPACT_ATOMS: atom_id res chain seq x y z
N HIS A 1 -1.40 -7.89 -21.52
CA HIS A 1 -1.62 -6.71 -20.68
C HIS A 1 -3.11 -6.36 -20.74
N GLN A 2 -3.76 -6.16 -19.59
CA GLN A 2 -5.19 -5.79 -19.50
C GLN A 2 -5.31 -4.45 -18.77
N VAL A 3 -6.26 -3.60 -19.17
CA VAL A 3 -6.45 -2.26 -18.59
C VAL A 3 -7.94 -2.00 -18.36
N LEU A 4 -8.31 -1.66 -17.13
CA LEU A 4 -9.63 -1.17 -16.81
C LEU A 4 -9.67 0.37 -16.97
N LEU A 5 -10.23 0.86 -18.07
CA LEU A 5 -10.44 2.29 -18.32
C LEU A 5 -11.77 2.74 -17.67
N GLY A 6 -11.73 3.00 -16.36
CA GLY A 6 -12.89 3.46 -15.60
C GLY A 6 -12.83 4.94 -15.23
N VAL A 7 -13.96 5.64 -15.32
CA VAL A 7 -14.08 7.04 -14.86
C VAL A 7 -14.10 7.11 -13.32
N THR A 8 -13.96 8.31 -12.76
CA THR A 8 -14.15 8.53 -11.31
C THR A 8 -15.60 8.24 -10.93
N GLY A 9 -15.82 7.61 -9.78
CA GLY A 9 -17.16 7.25 -9.30
C GLY A 9 -17.79 6.01 -9.94
N SER A 10 -17.15 5.36 -10.92
CA SER A 10 -17.72 4.20 -11.61
C SER A 10 -17.61 2.87 -10.84
N GLY A 11 -17.31 2.87 -9.54
CA GLY A 11 -17.19 1.64 -8.75
C GLY A 11 -16.01 0.73 -9.13
N LYS A 12 -14.83 1.31 -9.40
CA LYS A 12 -13.64 0.54 -9.79
C LYS A 12 -13.22 -0.50 -8.74
N THR A 13 -13.28 -0.18 -7.45
CA THR A 13 -12.95 -1.14 -6.39
C THR A 13 -13.89 -2.33 -6.40
N PHE A 14 -15.21 -2.08 -6.48
CA PHE A 14 -16.20 -3.15 -6.57
C PHE A 14 -16.00 -4.01 -7.82
N THR A 15 -15.67 -3.39 -8.96
CA THR A 15 -15.33 -4.12 -10.19
C THR A 15 -14.13 -5.05 -9.97
N MET A 16 -13.05 -4.54 -9.37
CA MET A 16 -11.88 -5.36 -9.05
C MET A 16 -12.18 -6.44 -8.02
N ALA A 17 -13.03 -6.19 -7.02
CA ALA A 17 -13.45 -7.19 -6.04
C ALA A 17 -14.17 -8.37 -6.72
N ASN A 18 -15.09 -8.11 -7.65
CA ASN A 18 -15.75 -9.18 -8.42
C ASN A 18 -14.75 -10.00 -9.24
N ILE A 19 -13.78 -9.34 -9.90
CA ILE A 19 -12.73 -10.04 -10.65
C ILE A 19 -11.89 -10.92 -9.71
N ILE A 20 -11.48 -10.41 -8.56
CA ILE A 20 -10.72 -11.16 -7.55
C ILE A 20 -11.52 -12.38 -7.05
N ALA A 21 -12.81 -12.19 -6.79
CA ALA A 21 -13.72 -13.25 -6.39
C ALA A 21 -13.92 -14.32 -7.47
N GLU A 22 -13.87 -13.97 -8.75
CA GLU A 22 -14.00 -14.93 -9.84
C GLU A 22 -12.72 -15.74 -10.07
N ILE A 23 -11.55 -15.08 -10.03
CA ILE A 23 -10.28 -15.74 -10.33
C ILE A 23 -9.77 -16.63 -9.19
N GLN A 24 -10.22 -16.41 -7.95
CA GLN A 24 -9.87 -17.20 -6.76
C GLN A 24 -8.35 -17.39 -6.58
N LYS A 25 -7.58 -16.31 -6.70
CA LYS A 25 -6.12 -16.29 -6.53
C LYS A 25 -5.71 -15.20 -5.54
N PRO A 26 -4.59 -15.36 -4.82
CA PRO A 26 -3.98 -14.27 -4.06
C PRO A 26 -3.66 -13.08 -4.99
N VAL A 27 -4.00 -11.86 -4.55
CA VAL A 27 -3.85 -10.63 -5.34
C VAL A 27 -3.10 -9.57 -4.55
N LEU A 28 -2.13 -8.93 -5.19
CA LEU A 28 -1.47 -7.72 -4.70
C LEU A 28 -2.10 -6.49 -5.36
N VAL A 29 -2.69 -5.61 -4.56
CA VAL A 29 -3.18 -4.31 -5.02
C VAL A 29 -2.18 -3.23 -4.62
N MET A 30 -1.60 -2.55 -5.61
CA MET A 30 -0.67 -1.44 -5.37
C MET A 30 -1.38 -0.10 -5.55
N ALA A 31 -1.13 0.82 -4.62
CA ALA A 31 -1.68 2.17 -4.65
C ALA A 31 -0.53 3.21 -4.65
N PRO A 32 -0.73 4.39 -5.27
CA PRO A 32 0.30 5.41 -5.42
C PRO A 32 0.64 6.15 -4.12
N ASN A 33 -0.18 6.04 -3.07
CA ASN A 33 0.06 6.69 -1.79
C ASN A 33 -0.60 5.95 -0.61
N LYS A 34 -0.15 6.29 0.61
CA LYS A 34 -0.62 5.66 1.87
C LYS A 34 -2.13 5.84 2.08
N THR A 35 -2.67 7.02 1.79
CA THR A 35 -4.09 7.33 2.00
C THR A 35 -5.00 6.46 1.14
N LEU A 36 -4.72 6.36 -0.17
CA LEU A 36 -5.52 5.54 -1.08
C LEU A 36 -5.35 4.05 -0.76
N ALA A 37 -4.15 3.63 -0.36
CA ALA A 37 -3.91 2.25 0.07
C ALA A 37 -4.79 1.87 1.27
N ALA A 38 -4.88 2.76 2.27
CA ALA A 38 -5.73 2.54 3.45
C ALA A 38 -7.22 2.50 3.09
N GLN A 39 -7.69 3.41 2.23
CA GLN A 39 -9.07 3.41 1.72
C GLN A 39 -9.42 2.10 1.02
N LEU A 40 -8.58 1.65 0.08
CA LEU A 40 -8.78 0.39 -0.63
C LEU A 40 -8.79 -0.81 0.31
N CYS A 41 -7.89 -0.84 1.29
CA CYS A 41 -7.84 -1.92 2.28
C CYS A 41 -9.14 -1.99 3.09
N SER A 42 -9.69 -0.84 3.50
CA SER A 42 -10.98 -0.77 4.20
C SER A 42 -12.11 -1.31 3.32
N GLU A 43 -12.22 -0.83 2.07
CA GLU A 43 -13.24 -1.28 1.12
C GLU A 43 -13.13 -2.79 0.85
N PHE A 44 -11.93 -3.33 0.66
CA PHE A 44 -11.74 -4.76 0.45
C PHE A 44 -12.08 -5.60 1.68
N ARG A 45 -11.82 -5.12 2.90
CA ARG A 45 -12.26 -5.80 4.14
C ARG A 45 -13.79 -5.88 4.22
N GLU A 46 -14.49 -4.85 3.77
CA GLU A 46 -15.96 -4.85 3.69
C GLU A 46 -16.47 -5.82 2.62
N PHE A 47 -15.83 -5.88 1.45
CA PHE A 47 -16.19 -6.83 0.39
C PHE A 47 -15.85 -8.29 0.73
N PHE A 48 -14.81 -8.51 1.53
CA PHE A 48 -14.28 -9.84 1.85
C PHE A 48 -14.13 -10.06 3.38
N PRO A 49 -15.23 -10.03 4.14
CA PRO A 49 -15.18 -10.07 5.62
C PRO A 49 -14.67 -11.40 6.20
N HIS A 50 -14.52 -12.43 5.36
CA HIS A 50 -14.07 -13.76 5.76
C HIS A 50 -12.74 -14.17 5.11
N ASN A 51 -12.08 -13.25 4.40
CA ASN A 51 -10.79 -13.50 3.77
C ASN A 51 -9.69 -12.67 4.44
N ALA A 52 -8.44 -13.10 4.28
CA ALA A 52 -7.28 -12.33 4.71
C ALA A 52 -7.10 -11.11 3.79
N VAL A 53 -7.39 -9.92 4.32
CA VAL A 53 -7.18 -8.63 3.64
C VAL A 53 -6.17 -7.81 4.45
N GLU A 54 -4.94 -7.88 4.00
CA GLU A 54 -3.76 -7.38 4.70
C GLU A 54 -3.28 -6.03 4.15
N PHE A 55 -2.64 -5.24 5.00
CA PHE A 55 -2.18 -3.89 4.68
C PHE A 55 -0.66 -3.79 4.80
N PHE A 56 0.03 -3.57 3.69
CA PHE A 56 1.49 -3.53 3.65
C PHE A 56 2.00 -2.18 3.12
N ILE A 57 2.47 -1.33 4.03
CA ILE A 57 3.10 -0.03 3.72
C ILE A 57 4.44 0.09 4.42
N SER A 58 5.25 1.08 4.03
CA SER A 58 6.48 1.41 4.78
C SER A 58 6.14 1.73 6.24
N TYR A 59 6.86 1.08 7.16
CA TYR A 59 6.79 1.33 8.60
C TYR A 59 7.56 2.58 9.03
N TYR A 60 8.25 3.25 8.10
CA TYR A 60 8.88 4.52 8.40
C TYR A 60 7.86 5.66 8.33
N ASP A 61 7.73 6.39 9.43
CA ASP A 61 7.03 7.68 9.49
C ASP A 61 7.90 8.79 8.91
N TYR A 62 9.20 8.71 9.17
CA TYR A 62 10.22 9.56 8.59
C TYR A 62 11.40 8.71 8.13
N TYR A 63 11.90 8.97 6.93
CA TYR A 63 13.08 8.30 6.40
C TYR A 63 13.91 9.29 5.59
N GLN A 64 15.11 9.57 6.09
CA GLN A 64 16.16 10.27 5.40
C GLN A 64 17.22 9.25 4.97
N PRO A 65 17.39 9.00 3.66
CA PRO A 65 18.49 8.18 3.19
C PRO A 65 19.83 8.88 3.42
N GLU A 66 20.87 8.07 3.55
CA GLU A 66 22.24 8.56 3.46
C GLU A 66 22.47 9.17 2.07
N ALA A 67 23.05 10.37 2.03
CA ALA A 67 23.32 11.06 0.78
C ALA A 67 24.57 11.93 0.89
N TYR A 68 25.22 12.16 -0.24
CA TYR A 68 26.29 13.15 -0.35
C TYR A 68 25.89 14.18 -1.41
N ILE A 69 25.97 15.46 -1.05
CA ILE A 69 25.66 16.61 -1.91
C ILE A 69 26.99 17.26 -2.35
N PRO A 70 27.46 17.02 -3.59
CA PRO A 70 28.77 17.50 -4.03
C PRO A 70 28.88 19.03 -4.09
N GLN A 71 27.77 19.71 -4.42
CA GLN A 71 27.75 21.17 -4.59
C GLN A 71 28.07 21.92 -3.30
N SER A 72 27.74 21.32 -2.15
CA SER A 72 27.95 21.91 -0.82
C SER A 72 28.93 21.09 0.03
N ASP A 73 29.60 20.09 -0.56
CA ASP A 73 30.50 19.15 0.14
C ASP A 73 29.86 18.62 1.44
N THR A 74 28.57 18.28 1.37
CA THR A 74 27.77 17.92 2.55
C THR A 74 27.42 16.45 2.53
N TYR A 75 27.84 15.74 3.56
CA TYR A 75 27.36 14.39 3.84
C TYR A 75 26.14 14.44 4.76
N ILE A 76 25.08 13.77 4.36
CA ILE A 76 23.81 13.62 5.08
C ILE A 76 23.76 12.19 5.60
N GLU A 77 23.79 12.04 6.91
CA GLU A 77 23.63 10.74 7.56
C GLU A 77 22.20 10.22 7.42
N LYS A 78 22.10 8.89 7.41
CA LYS A 78 20.82 8.20 7.48
C LYS A 78 20.14 8.50 8.82
N ASP A 79 18.89 8.94 8.76
CA ASP A 79 18.03 9.11 9.93
C ASP A 79 16.64 8.54 9.62
N SER A 80 15.99 7.94 10.61
CA SER A 80 14.67 7.36 10.41
C SER A 80 13.90 7.21 11.71
N SER A 81 12.59 7.41 11.62
CA SER A 81 11.64 7.09 12.69
C SER A 81 10.69 5.98 12.25
N ILE A 82 10.46 5.02 13.13
CA ILE A 82 9.67 3.81 12.89
C ILE A 82 8.32 3.91 13.59
N ASN A 83 7.28 3.40 12.93
CA ASN A 83 5.94 3.25 13.48
C ASN A 83 5.69 1.78 13.87
N ASP A 84 5.65 1.51 15.18
CA ASP A 84 5.47 0.16 15.72
C ASP A 84 4.10 -0.46 15.40
N GLU A 85 3.06 0.35 15.19
CA GLU A 85 1.73 -0.17 14.80
C GLU A 85 1.75 -0.67 13.36
N ILE A 86 2.41 0.07 12.45
CA ILE A 86 2.56 -0.34 11.06
C ILE A 86 3.45 -1.58 10.95
N ASP A 87 4.48 -1.70 11.78
CA ASP A 87 5.34 -2.88 11.77
C ASP A 87 4.58 -4.17 12.14
N LYS A 88 3.67 -4.10 13.14
CA LYS A 88 2.77 -5.21 13.47
C LYS A 88 1.85 -5.59 12.31
N LEU A 89 1.29 -4.60 11.60
CA LEU A 89 0.44 -4.85 10.43
C LEU A 89 1.22 -5.52 9.29
N ARG A 90 2.50 -5.18 9.11
CA ARG A 90 3.35 -5.83 8.10
C ARG A 90 3.63 -7.29 8.44
N HIS A 91 3.90 -7.58 9.71
CA HIS A 91 4.13 -8.96 10.16
C HIS A 91 2.88 -9.84 10.04
N SER A 92 1.68 -9.28 10.15
CA SER A 92 0.42 -9.98 9.83
C SER A 92 0.29 -10.34 8.34
N ALA A 93 0.91 -9.55 7.47
CA ALA A 93 0.79 -9.67 6.02
C ALA A 93 1.75 -10.68 5.37
N THR A 94 2.69 -11.26 6.12
CA THR A 94 3.73 -12.22 5.65
C THR A 94 3.59 -13.58 6.29
#